data_AF-A0A958N2Q4-F1
#
_entry.id   AF-A0A958N2Q4-F1
#
_cell.length_a   1.000
_cell.length_b   1.000
_cell.length_c   1.000
_cell.angle_alpha   90.00
_cell.angle_beta   90.00
_cell.angle_gamma   90.00
#
_symmetry.space_group_name_H-M   'P 1'
#
loop_
_entity.id
_entity.type
_entity.pdbx_description
1 polymer ?
#
loop_
_entity_poly.entity_id
_entity_poly.type
_entity_poly.pdbx_seq_one_letter_code
_entity_poly.pdbx_strand_id
1 'polypeptide(L)'
;METSEIVTTVEGDKLVVKIKGFISETSELFSLDLSPYREVVLDFEETSFINSLGIRLWMEWFKSDKVPVSTQVRLINCVPSLVSQFNMVKGFISDNCSVESIYANYYIEDSAQERKILLIKGKDFEPEKDGQEGWVKIQEEIDTQDGEELVLDTIKEKYFSFLGKVKFIES
;
A
#
# COMPACT_ATOMS: atom_id res chain seq x y z
N MET A 1 16.52 18.35 4.39
CA MET A 1 15.35 17.56 4.81
C MET A 1 14.70 17.12 3.53
N GLU A 2 14.70 15.83 3.24
CA GLU A 2 14.05 15.31 2.04
C GLU A 2 12.55 15.36 2.25
N THR A 3 11.86 16.19 1.49
CA THR A 3 10.40 16.31 1.48
C THR A 3 9.84 15.43 0.37
N SER A 4 8.64 14.88 0.57
CA SER A 4 7.98 14.16 -0.51
C SER A 4 7.74 15.06 -1.72
N GLU A 5 7.98 14.56 -2.93
CA GLU A 5 7.53 15.17 -4.18
C GLU A 5 6.16 14.58 -4.54
N ILE A 6 5.21 15.45 -4.94
CA ILE A 6 3.86 15.07 -5.31
C ILE A 6 3.62 15.46 -6.77
N VAL A 7 3.37 14.47 -7.62
CA VAL A 7 3.03 14.69 -9.02
C VAL A 7 1.58 14.28 -9.25
N THR A 8 0.77 15.20 -9.75
CA THR A 8 -0.66 14.96 -10.01
C THR A 8 -0.96 14.91 -11.50
N THR A 9 -1.90 14.07 -11.90
CA THR A 9 -2.41 13.98 -13.27
C THR A 9 -3.91 13.76 -13.23
N VAL A 10 -4.67 14.56 -13.98
CA VAL A 10 -6.13 14.47 -14.05
C VAL A 10 -6.55 13.76 -15.33
N GLU A 11 -7.39 12.74 -15.18
CA GLU A 11 -7.93 11.91 -16.25
C GLU A 11 -9.47 11.90 -16.15
N GLY A 12 -10.14 12.95 -16.64
CA GLY A 12 -11.59 13.07 -16.49
C GLY A 12 -12.00 13.32 -15.03
N ASP A 13 -12.79 12.42 -14.44
CA ASP A 13 -13.21 12.47 -13.03
C ASP A 13 -12.27 11.73 -12.07
N LYS A 14 -11.13 11.26 -12.60
CA LYS A 14 -10.08 10.55 -11.87
C LYS A 14 -8.85 11.44 -11.66
N LEU A 15 -8.30 11.42 -10.45
CA LEU A 15 -7.00 12.00 -10.12
C LEU A 15 -5.99 10.88 -9.88
N VAL A 16 -4.81 10.97 -10.49
CA VAL A 16 -3.65 10.13 -10.16
C VAL A 16 -2.63 10.99 -9.42
N VAL A 17 -2.21 10.54 -8.25
CA VAL A 17 -1.23 11.20 -7.39
C VAL A 17 -0.05 10.27 -7.19
N LYS A 18 1.11 10.62 -7.74
CA LYS A 18 2.37 9.91 -7.50
C LYS A 18 3.09 10.56 -6.34
N ILE A 19 3.49 9.75 -5.37
CA ILE A 19 4.12 10.19 -4.14
C ILE A 19 5.54 9.62 -4.11
N LYS A 20 6.53 10.52 -4.14
CA LYS A 20 7.95 10.15 -4.13
C LYS A 20 8.61 10.59 -2.84
N GLY A 21 9.46 9.73 -2.29
CA GLY A 21 10.26 10.04 -1.11
C GLY A 21 9.49 9.90 0.21
N PHE A 22 9.82 10.78 1.15
CA PHE A 22 9.45 10.67 2.56
C PHE A 22 8.19 11.46 2.90
N ILE A 23 7.17 10.79 3.43
CA ILE A 23 5.91 11.41 3.86
C ILE A 23 6.04 11.89 5.31
N SER A 24 5.88 13.19 5.52
CA SER A 24 6.03 13.87 6.81
C SER A 24 5.05 15.02 6.95
N GLU A 25 5.12 15.74 8.07
CA GLU A 25 4.32 16.94 8.32
C GLU A 25 4.48 18.06 7.28
N THR A 26 5.54 18.03 6.47
CA THR A 26 5.78 19.01 5.42
C THR A 26 5.35 18.52 4.02
N SER A 27 4.75 17.34 3.92
CA SER A 27 4.28 16.80 2.65
C SER A 27 3.09 17.57 2.10
N GLU A 28 3.19 18.01 0.84
CA GLU A 28 2.11 18.71 0.13
C GLU A 28 0.88 17.84 -0.12
N LEU A 29 1.02 16.51 0.02
CA LEU A 29 -0.06 15.53 -0.06
C LEU A 29 -1.30 15.94 0.75
N PHE A 30 -1.09 16.41 1.99
CA PHE A 30 -2.17 16.75 2.92
C PHE A 30 -2.87 18.08 2.58
N SER A 31 -2.30 18.84 1.64
CA SER A 31 -2.91 20.05 1.13
C SER A 31 -3.93 19.77 0.01
N LEU A 32 -3.84 18.61 -0.66
CA LEU A 32 -4.69 18.26 -1.80
C LEU A 32 -6.16 18.17 -1.41
N ASP A 33 -7.01 18.75 -2.25
CA ASP A 33 -8.47 18.61 -2.21
C ASP A 33 -8.91 17.56 -3.24
N LEU A 34 -9.40 16.43 -2.73
CA LEU A 34 -9.88 15.31 -3.52
C LEU A 34 -11.39 15.38 -3.79
N SER A 35 -12.10 16.34 -3.19
CA SER A 35 -13.54 16.48 -3.32
C SER A 35 -14.07 16.68 -4.76
N PRO A 36 -13.31 17.24 -5.72
CA PRO A 36 -13.78 17.34 -7.10
C PRO A 36 -13.77 16.01 -7.86
N TYR A 37 -13.09 14.98 -7.35
CA TYR A 37 -12.83 13.73 -8.06
C TYR A 37 -13.69 12.61 -7.49
N ARG A 38 -14.23 11.79 -8.40
CA ARG A 38 -14.97 10.58 -8.02
C ARG A 38 -14.01 9.46 -7.65
N GLU A 39 -12.88 9.39 -8.35
CA GLU A 39 -11.86 8.36 -8.17
C GLU A 39 -10.49 9.01 -7.97
N VAL A 40 -9.73 8.51 -7.01
CA VAL A 40 -8.36 8.93 -6.77
C VAL A 40 -7.46 7.72 -6.67
N VAL A 41 -6.33 7.75 -7.36
CA VAL A 41 -5.27 6.76 -7.25
C VAL A 41 -4.07 7.39 -6.57
N LEU A 42 -3.69 6.86 -5.42
CA LEU A 42 -2.47 7.22 -4.70
C LEU A 42 -1.41 6.15 -4.99
N ASP A 43 -0.36 6.55 -5.70
CA ASP A 43 0.72 5.69 -6.16
C ASP A 43 1.97 5.88 -5.28
N PHE A 44 2.36 4.80 -4.60
CA PHE A 44 3.44 4.78 -3.62
C PHE A 44 4.72 4.13 -4.12
N GLU A 45 4.85 3.84 -5.43
CA GLU A 45 6.00 3.12 -6.00
C GLU A 45 7.36 3.71 -5.59
N GLU A 46 7.44 5.05 -5.57
CA GLU A 46 8.65 5.80 -5.22
C GLU A 46 8.63 6.34 -3.78
N THR A 47 7.66 5.94 -2.96
CA THR A 47 7.59 6.30 -1.54
C THR A 47 8.60 5.49 -0.75
N SER A 48 9.37 6.14 0.13
CA SER A 48 10.35 5.44 0.98
C SER A 48 9.75 5.06 2.34
N PHE A 49 9.15 6.03 3.02
CA PHE A 49 8.67 5.87 4.39
C PHE A 49 7.68 6.98 4.78
N ILE A 50 6.87 6.72 5.80
CA ILE A 50 6.02 7.70 6.47
C ILE A 50 6.34 7.73 7.97
N ASN A 51 6.61 8.91 8.52
CA ASN A 51 6.91 9.06 9.95
C ASN A 51 5.64 9.22 10.80
N SER A 52 5.81 9.27 12.14
CA SER A 52 4.69 9.38 13.08
C SER A 52 3.82 10.63 12.89
N LEU A 53 4.42 11.77 12.53
CA LEU A 53 3.67 13.00 12.26
C LEU A 53 2.92 12.91 10.92
N GLY A 54 3.56 12.35 9.90
CA GLY A 54 2.94 12.05 8.61
C GLY A 54 1.75 11.11 8.76
N ILE A 55 1.86 10.05 9.56
CA ILE A 55 0.74 9.14 9.88
C ILE A 55 -0.42 9.93 10.50
N ARG A 56 -0.13 10.83 11.45
CA ARG A 56 -1.18 11.65 12.07
C ARG A 56 -1.88 12.54 11.06
N LEU A 57 -1.12 13.27 10.23
CA LEU A 57 -1.72 14.15 9.22
C LEU A 57 -2.46 13.36 8.13
N TRP A 58 -1.99 12.17 7.76
CA TRP A 58 -2.71 11.26 6.88
C TRP A 58 -4.09 10.93 7.43
N MET A 59 -4.16 10.54 8.70
CA MET A 59 -5.41 10.22 9.38
C MET A 59 -6.34 11.43 9.49
N GLU A 60 -5.79 12.62 9.73
CA GLU A 60 -6.55 13.87 9.80
C GLU A 60 -7.06 14.29 8.41
N TRP A 61 -6.24 14.13 7.36
CA TRP A 61 -6.58 14.44 5.98
C TRP A 61 -7.73 13.58 5.46
N PHE A 62 -7.71 12.26 5.68
CA PHE A 62 -8.81 11.36 5.33
C PHE A 62 -10.12 11.63 6.08
N LYS A 63 -10.04 12.29 7.24
CA LYS A 63 -11.23 12.69 8.03
C LYS A 63 -11.72 14.10 7.70
N SER A 64 -10.97 14.84 6.89
CA SER A 64 -11.32 16.21 6.51
C SER A 64 -12.33 16.25 5.36
N ASP A 65 -12.88 17.43 5.11
CA ASP A 65 -13.74 17.72 3.96
C ASP A 65 -13.01 17.60 2.61
N LYS A 66 -11.67 17.61 2.62
CA LYS A 66 -10.84 17.41 1.43
C LYS A 66 -10.89 15.98 0.89
N VAL A 67 -11.33 15.00 1.68
CA VAL A 67 -11.46 13.61 1.23
C VAL A 67 -12.86 13.11 1.56
N PRO A 68 -13.87 13.48 0.75
CA PRO A 68 -15.24 13.06 1.00
C PRO A 68 -15.40 11.54 0.94
N VAL A 69 -16.32 11.01 1.74
CA VAL A 69 -16.67 9.58 1.73
C VAL A 69 -17.19 9.07 0.38
N SER A 70 -17.66 9.97 -0.49
CA SER A 70 -18.09 9.65 -1.85
C SER A 70 -16.94 9.44 -2.84
N THR A 71 -15.73 9.90 -2.50
CA THR A 71 -14.53 9.74 -3.31
C THR A 71 -13.93 8.36 -3.04
N GLN A 72 -13.83 7.54 -4.08
CA GLN A 72 -13.17 6.24 -4.00
C GLN A 72 -11.66 6.42 -4.13
N VAL A 73 -10.91 5.98 -3.11
CA VAL A 73 -9.46 6.10 -3.11
C VAL A 73 -8.82 4.71 -3.26
N ARG A 74 -7.89 4.59 -4.21
CA ARG A 74 -7.15 3.36 -4.49
C ARG A 74 -5.68 3.57 -4.15
N LEU A 75 -5.13 2.73 -3.30
CA LEU A 75 -3.72 2.72 -2.93
C LEU A 75 -3.01 1.67 -3.78
N ILE A 76 -2.07 2.09 -4.63
CA ILE A 76 -1.30 1.19 -5.50
C ILE A 76 0.18 1.26 -5.18
N ASN A 77 0.90 0.19 -5.54
CA ASN A 77 2.34 0.07 -5.40
C ASN A 77 2.81 0.34 -3.96
N CYS A 78 2.02 -0.08 -2.96
CA CYS A 78 2.31 0.20 -1.57
C CYS A 78 3.58 -0.53 -1.13
N VAL A 79 4.60 0.25 -0.76
CA VAL A 79 5.88 -0.27 -0.28
C VAL A 79 5.76 -0.96 1.08
N PRO A 80 6.67 -1.89 1.44
CA PRO A 80 6.56 -2.67 2.68
C PRO A 80 6.53 -1.83 3.97
N SER A 81 7.21 -0.68 3.96
CA SER A 81 7.18 0.27 5.07
C SER A 81 5.77 0.84 5.31
N LEU A 82 4.98 1.01 4.25
CA LEU A 82 3.59 1.45 4.31
C LEU A 82 2.65 0.32 4.73
N VAL A 83 2.85 -0.89 4.21
CA VAL A 83 2.09 -2.09 4.66
C VAL A 83 2.27 -2.33 6.15
N SER A 84 3.48 -2.10 6.67
CA SER A 84 3.73 -2.14 8.11
C SER A 84 2.85 -1.13 8.88
N GLN A 85 2.60 0.06 8.33
CA GLN A 85 1.67 1.03 8.96
C GLN A 85 0.21 0.58 8.87
N PHE A 86 -0.21 -0.09 7.78
CA PHE A 86 -1.55 -0.68 7.68
C PHE A 86 -1.81 -1.67 8.82
N ASN A 87 -0.81 -2.48 9.14
CA ASN A 87 -0.89 -3.47 10.22
C ASN A 87 -0.82 -2.84 11.62
N MET A 88 -0.03 -1.78 11.81
CA MET A 88 0.26 -1.20 13.12
C MET A 88 -0.73 -0.12 13.57
N VAL A 89 -1.33 0.62 12.64
CA VAL A 89 -2.11 1.82 12.93
C VAL A 89 -3.57 1.60 12.55
N LYS A 90 -4.42 1.47 13.58
CA LYS A 90 -5.87 1.31 13.37
C LYS A 90 -6.45 2.51 12.62
N GLY A 91 -7.17 2.20 11.53
CA GLY A 91 -7.82 3.20 10.67
C GLY A 91 -6.89 3.87 9.67
N PHE A 92 -5.64 3.41 9.54
CA PHE A 92 -4.73 3.91 8.50
C PHE A 92 -5.36 3.81 7.10
N ILE A 93 -6.04 2.71 6.84
CA ILE A 93 -6.89 2.54 5.65
C ILE A 93 -8.28 3.03 6.05
N SER A 94 -8.73 4.13 5.43
CA SER A 94 -10.08 4.67 5.59
C SER A 94 -11.12 3.78 4.89
N ASP A 95 -12.40 3.85 5.28
CA ASP A 95 -13.48 3.01 4.71
C ASP A 95 -13.72 3.23 3.22
N ASN A 96 -13.41 4.44 2.72
CA ASN A 96 -13.47 4.79 1.30
C ASN A 96 -12.17 4.47 0.53
N CYS A 97 -11.18 3.85 1.21
CA CYS A 97 -9.93 3.40 0.61
C CYS A 97 -9.93 1.91 0.30
N SER A 98 -9.20 1.55 -0.75
CA SER A 98 -8.91 0.17 -1.10
C SER A 98 -7.43 0.01 -1.42
N VAL A 99 -6.79 -1.02 -0.86
CA VAL A 99 -5.41 -1.39 -1.19
C VAL A 99 -5.46 -2.32 -2.40
N GLU A 100 -4.94 -1.86 -3.53
CA GLU A 100 -5.05 -2.54 -4.82
C GLU A 100 -3.75 -3.25 -5.21
N SER A 101 -2.60 -2.79 -4.72
CA SER A 101 -1.34 -3.53 -4.85
C SER A 101 -0.34 -3.18 -3.76
N ILE A 102 0.45 -4.18 -3.37
CA ILE A 102 1.49 -4.07 -2.33
C ILE A 102 2.76 -4.77 -2.82
N TYR A 103 3.91 -4.30 -2.38
CA TYR A 103 5.17 -5.03 -2.55
C TYR A 103 5.42 -5.95 -1.37
N ALA A 104 5.90 -7.16 -1.59
CA ALA A 104 6.46 -8.04 -0.55
C ALA A 104 7.99 -8.14 -0.74
N ASN A 105 8.74 -8.12 0.36
CA ASN A 105 10.19 -8.28 0.34
C ASN A 105 10.57 -9.76 0.32
N TYR A 106 11.47 -10.09 -0.59
CA TYR A 106 12.15 -11.37 -0.66
C TYR A 106 13.65 -11.12 -0.61
N TYR A 107 14.43 -12.08 -0.13
CA TYR A 107 15.88 -12.07 -0.29
C TYR A 107 16.32 -13.26 -1.15
N ILE A 108 17.39 -13.07 -1.92
CA ILE A 108 18.06 -14.16 -2.62
C ILE A 108 18.94 -14.90 -1.60
N GLU A 109 18.69 -16.19 -1.38
CA GLU A 109 19.35 -16.96 -0.31
C GLU A 109 20.88 -16.92 -0.43
N ASP A 110 21.41 -17.06 -1.64
CA ASP A 110 22.86 -17.11 -1.90
C ASP A 110 23.59 -15.77 -1.83
N SER A 111 22.89 -14.65 -2.04
CA SER A 111 23.52 -13.32 -2.18
C SER A 111 23.08 -12.29 -1.15
N ALA A 112 22.08 -12.61 -0.32
CA ALA A 112 21.42 -11.71 0.62
C ALA A 112 20.94 -10.38 -0.01
N GLN A 113 20.76 -10.37 -1.33
CA GLN A 113 20.17 -9.22 -2.03
C GLN A 113 18.66 -9.24 -1.88
N GLU A 114 18.08 -8.08 -1.60
CA GLU A 114 16.63 -7.93 -1.54
C GLU A 114 16.02 -7.79 -2.95
N ARG A 115 14.84 -8.35 -3.11
CA ARG A 115 13.94 -8.20 -4.25
C ARG A 115 12.54 -7.88 -3.75
N LYS A 116 11.82 -7.07 -4.50
CA LYS A 116 10.42 -6.74 -4.23
C LYS A 116 9.54 -7.41 -5.26
N ILE A 117 8.53 -8.14 -4.81
CA ILE A 117 7.51 -8.72 -5.68
C ILE A 117 6.22 -7.93 -5.51
N LEU A 118 5.67 -7.44 -6.61
CA LEU A 118 4.37 -6.75 -6.62
C LEU A 118 3.25 -7.78 -6.56
N LEU A 119 2.39 -7.65 -5.55
CA LEU A 119 1.18 -8.43 -5.36
C LEU A 119 -0.02 -7.54 -5.69
N ILE A 120 -0.97 -8.09 -6.46
CA ILE A 120 -2.12 -7.35 -6.99
C ILE A 120 -3.40 -7.94 -6.41
N LYS A 121 -4.30 -7.06 -5.94
CA LYS A 121 -5.62 -7.47 -5.44
C LYS A 121 -6.45 -8.14 -6.54
N GLY A 122 -7.19 -9.19 -6.17
CA GLY A 122 -7.97 -10.02 -7.08
C GLY A 122 -7.14 -11.03 -7.89
N LYS A 123 -5.80 -10.96 -7.84
CA LYS A 123 -4.87 -11.93 -8.45
C LYS A 123 -4.07 -12.68 -7.40
N ASP A 124 -3.44 -11.94 -6.49
CA ASP A 124 -2.50 -12.44 -5.49
C ASP A 124 -3.07 -12.32 -4.07
N PHE A 125 -4.06 -11.46 -3.83
CA PHE A 125 -4.80 -11.43 -2.56
C PHE A 125 -6.20 -10.83 -2.72
N GLU A 126 -7.08 -11.09 -1.76
CA GLU A 126 -8.36 -10.40 -1.56
C GLU A 126 -8.58 -10.21 -0.05
N PRO A 127 -8.88 -8.99 0.44
CA PRO A 127 -9.21 -8.75 1.84
C PRO A 127 -10.53 -9.42 2.26
N GLU A 128 -10.69 -9.60 3.57
CA GLU A 128 -11.98 -9.90 4.17
C GLU A 128 -13.01 -8.82 3.80
N LYS A 129 -14.22 -9.25 3.42
CA LYS A 129 -15.30 -8.32 3.05
C LYS A 129 -16.66 -8.89 3.42
N ASP A 130 -17.49 -8.08 4.06
CA ASP A 130 -18.88 -8.43 4.40
C ASP A 130 -19.02 -9.77 5.15
N GLY A 131 -18.07 -10.06 6.04
CA GLY A 131 -17.99 -11.32 6.81
C GLY A 131 -17.51 -12.54 6.01
N GLN A 132 -17.15 -12.34 4.73
CA GLN A 132 -16.49 -13.35 3.92
C GLN A 132 -14.99 -13.28 4.12
N GLU A 133 -14.40 -14.39 4.52
CA GLU A 133 -12.96 -14.56 4.67
C GLU A 133 -12.25 -14.31 3.34
N GLY A 134 -11.20 -13.48 3.39
CA GLY A 134 -10.36 -13.17 2.25
C GLY A 134 -9.38 -14.30 1.93
N TRP A 135 -8.48 -14.05 0.99
CA TRP A 135 -7.44 -15.00 0.61
C TRP A 135 -6.13 -14.32 0.23
N VAL A 136 -5.02 -15.04 0.37
CA VAL A 136 -3.69 -14.61 -0.05
C VAL A 136 -3.04 -15.78 -0.78
N LYS A 137 -2.61 -15.54 -2.01
CA LYS A 137 -1.81 -16.44 -2.83
C LYS A 137 -0.38 -15.91 -2.83
N ILE A 138 0.49 -16.57 -2.06
CA ILE A 138 1.91 -16.22 -1.97
C ILE A 138 2.75 -17.48 -1.80
N GLN A 139 3.92 -17.50 -2.43
CA GLN A 139 4.94 -18.52 -2.24
C GLN A 139 5.98 -17.99 -1.26
N GLU A 140 6.33 -18.78 -0.24
CA GLU A 140 7.41 -18.41 0.69
C GLU A 140 8.79 -18.53 0.04
N GLU A 141 8.93 -19.49 -0.88
CA GLU A 141 10.14 -19.78 -1.65
C GLU A 141 9.78 -19.77 -3.15
N ILE A 142 10.56 -19.09 -3.96
CA ILE A 142 10.36 -18.99 -5.41
C ILE A 142 11.66 -19.30 -6.14
N ASP A 143 11.66 -20.39 -6.89
CA ASP A 143 12.72 -20.69 -7.85
C ASP A 143 12.65 -19.75 -9.06
N THR A 144 13.67 -18.94 -9.24
CA THR A 144 13.81 -18.10 -10.43
C THR A 144 14.37 -18.91 -11.60
N GLN A 145 14.13 -18.43 -12.83
CA GLN A 145 14.65 -19.08 -14.03
C GLN A 145 16.18 -19.08 -14.11
N ASP A 146 16.83 -18.17 -13.37
CA ASP A 146 18.28 -18.03 -13.32
C ASP A 146 18.92 -18.94 -12.25
N GLY A 147 18.11 -19.75 -11.55
CA GLY A 147 18.55 -20.67 -10.51
C GLY A 147 18.76 -20.02 -9.15
N GLU A 148 18.34 -18.76 -8.97
CA GLU A 148 18.29 -18.12 -7.65
C GLU A 148 17.01 -18.52 -6.92
N GLU A 149 17.11 -18.74 -5.61
CA GLU A 149 15.98 -18.99 -4.72
C GLU A 149 15.63 -17.71 -3.95
N LEU A 150 14.38 -17.26 -4.08
CA LEU A 150 13.85 -16.11 -3.38
C LEU A 150 13.04 -16.56 -2.17
N VAL A 151 13.42 -16.09 -0.99
CA VAL A 151 12.74 -16.42 0.27
C VAL A 151 12.04 -15.17 0.84
N LEU A 152 10.79 -15.32 1.27
CA LEU A 152 10.00 -14.24 1.85
C LEU A 152 10.66 -13.71 3.14
N ASP A 153 10.97 -12.42 3.18
CA ASP A 153 11.69 -11.76 4.29
C ASP A 153 10.76 -11.34 5.44
N THR A 154 9.62 -12.02 5.61
CA THR A 154 8.65 -11.66 6.64
C THR A 154 7.76 -12.82 7.03
N ILE A 155 7.22 -12.75 8.24
CA ILE A 155 6.19 -13.69 8.70
C ILE A 155 4.89 -13.33 7.98
N LYS A 156 4.47 -14.18 7.03
CA LYS A 156 3.30 -13.95 6.17
C LYS A 156 2.04 -13.54 6.95
N GLU A 157 1.74 -14.20 8.07
CA GLU A 157 0.54 -13.90 8.87
C GLU A 157 0.57 -12.48 9.44
N LYS A 158 1.76 -11.98 9.81
CA LYS A 158 1.92 -10.61 10.29
C LYS A 158 1.82 -9.61 9.15
N TYR A 159 2.47 -9.92 8.02
CA TYR A 159 2.52 -9.02 6.88
C TYR A 159 1.15 -8.74 6.28
N PHE A 160 0.31 -9.77 6.18
CA PHE A 160 -1.03 -9.68 5.59
C PHE A 160 -2.15 -9.41 6.60
N SER A 161 -1.84 -9.13 7.87
CA SER A 161 -2.88 -8.99 8.91
C SER A 161 -3.85 -7.83 8.68
N PHE A 162 -3.46 -6.79 7.93
CA PHE A 162 -4.32 -5.67 7.55
C PHE A 162 -5.48 -6.09 6.63
N LEU A 163 -5.39 -7.25 5.97
CA LEU A 163 -6.46 -7.81 5.13
C LEU A 163 -7.61 -8.41 5.94
N GLY A 164 -7.50 -8.45 7.28
CA GLY A 164 -8.47 -9.11 8.14
C GLY A 164 -8.27 -10.62 8.16
N LYS A 165 -9.37 -11.36 8.27
CA LYS A 165 -9.33 -12.82 8.27
C LYS A 165 -9.12 -13.35 6.84
N VAL A 166 -7.98 -14.00 6.61
CA VAL A 166 -7.62 -14.55 5.30
C VAL A 166 -7.18 -16.01 5.37
N LYS A 167 -7.40 -16.74 4.27
CA LYS A 167 -6.75 -18.04 4.01
C LYS A 167 -5.52 -17.87 3.14
N PHE A 168 -4.43 -18.55 3.49
CA PHE A 168 -3.28 -18.69 2.61
C PHE A 168 -3.52 -19.86 1.65
N ILE A 169 -3.45 -19.58 0.35
CA ILE A 169 -3.65 -20.55 -0.72
C ILE A 169 -2.26 -20.88 -1.28
N GLU A 170 -1.91 -22.16 -1.28
CA GLU A 170 -0.70 -22.64 -1.93
C GLU A 170 -0.78 -22.41 -3.44
N SER A 171 0.33 -21.93 -4.01
CA SER A 171 0.41 -21.51 -5.41
C SER A 171 0.85 -22.61 -6.33
#